data_AF-A0A563D0A4-F1
#
_entry.id   AF-A0A563D0A4-F1
#
_cell.length_a   1.000
_cell.length_b   1.000
_cell.length_c   1.000
_cell.angle_alpha   90.00
_cell.angle_beta   90.00
_cell.angle_gamma   90.00
#
_symmetry.space_group_name_H-M   'P 1'
#
loop_
_entity.id
_entity.type
_entity.pdbx_description
1 polymer ?
#
loop_
_entity_poly.entity_id
_entity_poly.type
_entity_poly.pdbx_seq_one_letter_code
_entity_poly.pdbx_strand_id
1 'polypeptide(L)'
;MTQNYEHNGSKNPGAAAWAELSKENGPVHLDLSTLDFSNIQETYSKIQDPSKAVEVEFSDTTQEIKTIITEEDGTERVETINTANPGDAIITGKKGERYVVSAEDFGKLYEPLADEDGVTSDGRYLPRNVVKCMENPTGQEIIIDAPWGGEQTGGADCMIVESQINGDRYLIERSAFEMTYEKNDSTAESNDKE
;
A
#
# COMPACT_ATOMS: atom_id res chain seq x y z
N MET A 1 46.66 17.56 -38.33
CA MET A 1 45.35 17.04 -38.77
C MET A 1 44.87 16.09 -37.69
N THR A 2 43.90 16.53 -36.91
CA THR A 2 43.26 15.68 -35.88
C THR A 2 41.79 16.03 -35.95
N GLN A 3 40.97 15.07 -36.36
CA GLN A 3 39.54 15.25 -36.58
C GLN A 3 38.80 15.25 -35.24
N ASN A 4 38.01 16.30 -35.01
CA ASN A 4 37.01 16.32 -33.93
C ASN A 4 35.80 15.53 -34.40
N TYR A 5 35.45 14.45 -33.70
CA TYR A 5 34.14 13.82 -33.81
C TYR A 5 33.21 14.47 -32.79
N GLU A 6 32.31 15.32 -33.27
CA GLU A 6 31.14 15.78 -32.52
C GLU A 6 30.14 14.63 -32.45
N HIS A 7 29.87 14.12 -31.24
CA HIS A 7 28.77 13.17 -31.03
C HIS A 7 27.51 13.96 -30.70
N ASN A 8 26.73 14.23 -31.75
CA ASN A 8 25.40 14.82 -31.65
C ASN A 8 24.41 13.70 -31.25
N GLY A 9 24.35 13.41 -29.95
CA GLY A 9 23.41 12.46 -29.36
C GLY A 9 22.03 13.09 -29.23
N SER A 10 21.12 12.69 -30.11
CA SER A 10 19.70 13.05 -30.12
C SER A 10 19.07 12.92 -28.72
N LYS A 11 18.59 14.04 -28.16
CA LYS A 11 17.76 14.03 -26.94
C LYS A 11 16.46 13.30 -27.27
N ASN A 12 16.21 12.22 -26.54
CA ASN A 12 14.98 11.45 -26.61
C ASN A 12 13.79 12.37 -26.21
N PRO A 13 12.80 12.64 -27.08
CA PRO A 13 11.72 13.59 -26.80
C PRO A 13 10.61 13.01 -25.89
N GLY A 14 10.79 11.78 -25.37
CA GLY A 14 9.87 11.13 -24.42
C GLY A 14 10.17 11.41 -22.94
N ALA A 15 11.19 12.20 -22.61
CA ALA A 15 11.50 12.62 -21.24
C ALA A 15 10.98 14.04 -20.95
N ALA A 16 9.84 14.40 -21.54
CA ALA A 16 9.29 15.73 -21.47
C ALA A 16 8.46 15.93 -20.20
N ALA A 17 8.90 16.92 -19.41
CA ALA A 17 8.07 17.87 -18.67
C ALA A 17 7.73 17.61 -17.18
N TRP A 18 8.24 16.59 -16.51
CA TRP A 18 8.12 16.50 -15.04
C TRP A 18 9.24 17.20 -14.27
N ALA A 19 10.25 17.69 -15.00
CA ALA A 19 11.45 18.24 -14.40
C ALA A 19 11.33 19.69 -13.92
N GLU A 20 10.28 20.45 -14.23
CA GLU A 20 10.36 21.92 -14.08
C GLU A 20 9.17 22.65 -13.42
N LEU A 21 8.15 21.97 -12.90
CA LEU A 21 6.98 22.69 -12.32
C LEU A 21 6.53 22.31 -10.90
N SER A 22 7.25 21.44 -10.17
CA SER A 22 7.09 21.24 -8.70
C SER A 22 8.41 21.12 -7.93
N LYS A 23 9.53 21.37 -8.60
CA LYS A 23 10.88 20.90 -8.25
C LYS A 23 11.64 21.66 -7.15
N GLU A 24 11.00 22.41 -6.27
CA GLU A 24 11.74 23.00 -5.14
C GLU A 24 11.88 22.07 -3.95
N ASN A 25 11.03 21.05 -3.78
CA ASN A 25 11.19 20.06 -2.72
C ASN A 25 10.87 18.67 -3.28
N GLY A 26 11.88 17.80 -3.42
CA GLY A 26 11.67 16.38 -3.73
C GLY A 26 10.91 15.66 -2.61
N PRO A 27 10.63 14.35 -2.77
CA PRO A 27 9.94 13.59 -1.75
C PRO A 27 10.69 13.63 -0.42
N VAL A 28 9.97 13.77 0.68
CA VAL A 28 10.53 13.82 2.03
C VAL A 28 10.58 12.42 2.61
N HIS A 29 11.75 12.01 3.09
CA HIS A 29 11.85 10.77 3.85
C HIS A 29 11.25 10.97 5.25
N LEU A 30 10.25 10.17 5.59
CA LEU A 30 9.51 10.25 6.85
C LEU A 30 9.78 9.00 7.71
N ASP A 31 10.42 9.20 8.86
CA ASP A 31 10.61 8.14 9.85
C ASP A 31 9.31 7.91 10.63
N LEU A 32 8.61 6.82 10.30
CA LEU A 32 7.33 6.46 10.93
C LEU A 32 7.47 6.09 12.41
N SER A 33 8.67 5.82 12.93
CA SER A 33 8.88 5.55 14.36
C SER A 33 8.69 6.81 15.22
N THR A 34 8.80 7.99 14.60
CA THR A 34 8.59 9.29 15.26
C THR A 34 7.12 9.66 15.41
N LEU A 35 6.22 8.96 14.70
CA LEU A 35 4.78 9.22 14.75
C LEU A 35 4.14 8.49 15.93
N ASP A 36 3.26 9.20 16.63
CA ASP A 36 2.56 8.70 17.82
C ASP A 36 1.12 8.27 17.47
N PHE A 37 0.92 6.97 17.32
CA PHE A 37 -0.40 6.35 17.11
C PHE A 37 -1.14 6.04 18.43
N SER A 38 -0.51 6.24 19.60
CA SER A 38 -1.13 5.91 20.88
C SER A 38 -2.31 6.82 21.22
N ASN A 39 -2.27 8.05 20.73
CA ASN A 39 -3.32 9.06 20.94
C ASN A 39 -4.51 8.93 19.97
N ILE A 40 -4.41 8.09 18.94
CA ILE A 40 -5.52 7.82 18.02
C ILE A 40 -6.44 6.78 18.65
N GLN A 41 -7.71 7.15 18.84
CA GLN A 41 -8.74 6.27 19.40
C GLN A 41 -9.52 5.56 18.28
N GLU A 42 -9.72 6.25 17.16
CA GLU A 42 -10.41 5.74 16.00
C GLU A 42 -9.66 4.56 15.38
N THR A 43 -10.39 3.49 15.13
CA THR A 43 -9.89 2.35 14.34
C THR A 43 -10.78 2.16 13.13
N TYR A 44 -10.19 1.55 12.10
CA TYR A 44 -10.84 1.28 10.84
C TYR A 44 -10.61 -0.18 10.48
N SER A 45 -11.66 -0.89 10.10
CA SER A 45 -11.60 -2.30 9.70
C SER A 45 -11.69 -2.43 8.19
N LYS A 46 -10.98 -3.41 7.62
CA LYS A 46 -11.21 -3.81 6.24
C LYS A 46 -12.66 -4.27 6.08
N ILE A 47 -13.34 -3.77 5.04
CA ILE A 47 -14.73 -4.09 4.75
C ILE A 47 -14.87 -5.59 4.46
N GLN A 48 -15.66 -6.29 5.27
CA GLN A 48 -15.91 -7.74 5.18
C GLN A 48 -17.04 -8.07 4.18
N ASP A 49 -16.94 -7.55 2.96
CA ASP A 49 -17.89 -7.81 1.88
C ASP A 49 -17.27 -8.78 0.85
N PRO A 50 -17.93 -9.88 0.45
CA PRO A 50 -17.45 -10.81 -0.57
C PRO A 50 -17.01 -10.17 -1.91
N SER A 51 -17.60 -9.04 -2.28
CA SER A 51 -17.20 -8.24 -3.46
C SER A 51 -15.83 -7.57 -3.28
N LYS A 52 -15.36 -7.42 -2.04
CA LYS A 52 -14.05 -6.86 -1.67
C LYS A 52 -12.96 -7.92 -1.59
N ALA A 53 -13.30 -9.20 -1.69
CA ALA A 53 -12.31 -10.27 -1.75
C ALA A 53 -11.30 -10.04 -2.88
N VAL A 54 -10.07 -10.47 -2.65
CA VAL A 54 -8.91 -10.29 -3.53
C VAL A 54 -8.44 -11.62 -4.09
N GLU A 55 -7.80 -11.55 -5.26
CA GLU A 55 -7.11 -12.69 -5.85
C GLU A 55 -5.73 -12.84 -5.21
N VAL A 56 -5.34 -14.08 -4.93
CA VAL A 56 -4.09 -14.41 -4.28
C VAL A 56 -3.35 -15.48 -5.09
N GLU A 57 -2.11 -15.17 -5.42
CA GLU A 57 -1.15 -16.12 -5.99
C GLU A 57 -0.09 -16.40 -4.93
N PHE A 58 0.15 -17.67 -4.58
CA PHE A 58 1.29 -18.01 -3.72
C PHE A 58 2.52 -18.21 -4.60
N SER A 59 3.60 -17.52 -4.27
CA SER A 59 4.83 -17.58 -5.04
C SER A 59 5.48 -18.97 -4.93
N ASP A 60 5.86 -19.57 -6.06
CA ASP A 60 6.65 -20.81 -6.07
C ASP A 60 8.16 -20.54 -6.11
N THR A 61 8.56 -19.32 -6.49
CA THR A 61 9.95 -18.93 -6.73
C THR A 61 10.22 -17.54 -6.21
N THR A 62 11.46 -17.27 -5.84
CA THR A 62 11.87 -15.90 -5.53
C THR A 62 11.74 -14.99 -6.76
N GLN A 63 10.95 -13.92 -6.64
CA GLN A 63 10.73 -12.95 -7.72
C GLN A 63 10.51 -11.54 -7.19
N GLU A 64 11.00 -10.55 -7.94
CA GLU A 64 10.75 -9.13 -7.65
C GLU A 64 9.34 -8.75 -8.12
N ILE A 65 8.57 -8.12 -7.24
CA ILE A 65 7.24 -7.58 -7.53
C ILE A 65 7.29 -6.07 -7.34
N LYS A 66 6.84 -5.35 -8.37
CA LYS A 66 6.68 -3.90 -8.32
C LYS A 66 5.22 -3.59 -8.10
N THR A 67 4.94 -2.88 -7.01
CA THR A 67 3.60 -2.31 -6.80
C THR A 67 3.51 -1.05 -7.64
N ILE A 68 2.69 -1.11 -8.69
CA ILE A 68 2.43 0.02 -9.59
C ILE A 68 1.05 0.56 -9.25
N ILE A 69 0.98 1.87 -9.09
CA ILE A 69 -0.26 2.57 -8.84
C ILE A 69 -0.58 3.42 -10.06
N THR A 70 -1.84 3.32 -10.49
CA THR A 70 -2.40 4.14 -11.57
C THR A 70 -3.23 5.26 -10.96
N GLU A 71 -2.81 6.49 -11.20
CA GLU A 71 -3.48 7.72 -10.78
C GLU A 71 -4.75 7.97 -11.61
N GLU A 72 -5.60 8.91 -11.17
CA GLU A 72 -6.85 9.24 -11.86
C GLU A 72 -6.65 9.74 -13.30
N ASP A 73 -5.51 10.39 -13.57
CA ASP A 73 -5.14 10.86 -14.91
C ASP A 73 -4.55 9.76 -15.82
N GLY A 74 -4.46 8.53 -15.30
CA GLY A 74 -3.91 7.37 -15.98
C GLY A 74 -2.39 7.25 -15.90
N THR A 75 -1.71 8.16 -15.20
CA THR A 75 -0.26 8.07 -14.97
C THR A 75 0.04 6.90 -14.03
N GLU A 76 1.08 6.12 -14.35
CA GLU A 76 1.56 5.03 -13.51
C GLU A 76 2.81 5.45 -12.75
N ARG A 77 2.89 5.10 -11.45
CA ARG A 77 4.09 5.25 -10.64
C ARG A 77 4.42 3.96 -9.90
N VAL A 78 5.71 3.73 -9.66
CA VAL A 78 6.16 2.62 -8.79
C VAL A 78 6.06 3.09 -7.35
N GLU A 79 5.17 2.46 -6.59
CA GLU A 79 4.97 2.76 -5.17
C GLU A 79 6.06 2.11 -4.32
N THR A 80 6.29 0.82 -4.51
CA THR A 80 7.29 0.03 -3.81
C THR A 80 7.78 -1.13 -4.66
N ILE A 81 8.97 -1.64 -4.34
CA ILE A 81 9.53 -2.86 -4.91
C ILE A 81 9.80 -3.81 -3.75
N ASN A 82 9.22 -5.00 -3.81
CA ASN A 82 9.42 -6.05 -2.81
C ASN A 82 9.77 -7.38 -3.49
N THR A 83 10.42 -8.28 -2.76
CA THR A 83 10.75 -9.63 -3.24
C THR A 83 9.79 -10.63 -2.62
N ALA A 84 9.00 -11.30 -3.46
CA ALA A 84 8.26 -12.48 -3.06
C ALA A 84 9.20 -13.68 -2.98
N ASN A 85 9.15 -14.44 -1.90
CA ASN A 85 9.85 -15.72 -1.75
C ASN A 85 8.84 -16.88 -1.87
N PRO A 86 9.32 -18.13 -2.06
CA PRO A 86 8.42 -19.29 -2.08
C PRO A 86 7.52 -19.35 -0.84
N GLY A 87 6.21 -19.41 -1.08
CA GLY A 87 5.16 -19.40 -0.06
C GLY A 87 4.58 -18.03 0.29
N ASP A 88 5.24 -16.93 -0.09
CA ASP A 88 4.68 -15.59 0.09
C ASP A 88 3.46 -15.39 -0.82
N ALA A 89 2.50 -14.61 -0.33
CA ALA A 89 1.31 -14.27 -1.09
C ALA A 89 1.55 -13.03 -1.95
N ILE A 90 1.22 -13.11 -3.23
CA ILE A 90 1.15 -12.00 -4.16
C ILE A 90 -0.32 -11.67 -4.34
N ILE A 91 -0.72 -10.51 -3.85
CA ILE A 91 -2.11 -10.06 -3.85
C ILE A 91 -2.34 -9.17 -5.05
N THR A 92 -3.44 -9.39 -5.77
CA THR A 92 -3.93 -8.44 -6.78
C THR A 92 -5.01 -7.56 -6.16
N GLY A 93 -4.69 -6.28 -6.00
CA GLY A 93 -5.60 -5.27 -5.49
C GLY A 93 -6.66 -4.83 -6.51
N LYS A 94 -7.54 -3.92 -6.10
CA LYS A 94 -8.76 -3.58 -6.87
C LYS A 94 -8.47 -2.74 -8.11
N LYS A 95 -7.36 -1.99 -8.14
CA LYS A 95 -6.91 -1.24 -9.32
C LYS A 95 -5.94 -2.06 -10.18
N GLY A 96 -5.71 -3.34 -9.85
CA GLY A 96 -4.78 -4.24 -10.54
C GLY A 96 -3.36 -4.16 -10.02
N GLU A 97 -3.10 -3.34 -9.00
CA GLU A 97 -1.82 -3.26 -8.31
C GLU A 97 -1.48 -4.61 -7.68
N ARG A 98 -0.21 -5.03 -7.78
CA ARG A 98 0.27 -6.29 -7.20
C ARG A 98 1.28 -6.01 -6.10
N TYR A 99 1.07 -6.61 -4.93
CA TYR A 99 1.94 -6.44 -3.78
C TYR A 99 2.19 -7.76 -3.06
N VAL A 100 3.30 -7.83 -2.34
CA VAL A 100 3.76 -9.03 -1.63
C VAL A 100 3.37 -8.94 -0.16
N VAL A 101 2.81 -10.02 0.37
CA VAL A 101 2.56 -10.23 1.79
C VAL A 101 3.29 -11.51 2.20
N SER A 102 4.06 -11.45 3.28
CA SER A 102 4.77 -12.62 3.78
C SER A 102 3.80 -13.75 4.10
N ALA A 103 4.24 -15.00 3.99
CA ALA A 103 3.40 -16.14 4.37
C ALA A 103 2.89 -16.04 5.83
N GLU A 104 3.72 -15.48 6.72
CA GLU A 104 3.39 -15.26 8.13
C GLU A 104 2.26 -14.24 8.30
N ASP A 105 2.38 -13.07 7.66
CA ASP A 105 1.37 -12.02 7.78
C ASP A 105 0.12 -12.35 7.00
N PHE A 106 0.22 -13.11 5.91
CA PHE A 106 -0.94 -13.54 5.14
C PHE A 106 -1.96 -14.28 6.00
N GLY A 107 -1.50 -15.24 6.81
CA GLY A 107 -2.37 -15.97 7.75
C GLY A 107 -3.00 -15.08 8.84
N LYS A 108 -2.40 -13.92 9.14
CA LYS A 108 -2.90 -12.94 10.11
C LYS A 108 -3.84 -11.91 9.50
N LEU A 109 -3.63 -11.56 8.23
CA LEU A 109 -4.27 -10.42 7.57
C LEU A 109 -5.36 -10.82 6.57
N TYR A 110 -5.46 -12.09 6.23
CA TYR A 110 -6.43 -12.61 5.28
C TYR A 110 -7.15 -13.84 5.82
N GLU A 111 -8.36 -14.07 5.31
CA GLU A 111 -9.11 -15.30 5.51
C GLU A 111 -9.70 -15.77 4.18
N PRO A 112 -9.83 -17.09 3.95
CA PRO A 112 -10.45 -17.60 2.74
C PRO A 112 -11.89 -17.09 2.64
N LEU A 113 -12.29 -16.67 1.44
CA LEU A 113 -13.70 -16.36 1.20
C LEU A 113 -14.52 -17.65 1.40
N ALA A 114 -15.60 -17.53 2.16
CA ALA A 114 -16.52 -18.63 2.41
C ALA A 114 -17.96 -18.19 2.13
N ASP A 115 -18.77 -19.12 1.65
CA ASP A 115 -20.21 -18.98 1.49
C ASP A 115 -20.96 -20.00 2.39
N GLU A 116 -22.25 -20.19 2.15
CA GLU A 116 -23.09 -21.11 2.92
C GLU A 116 -22.60 -22.57 2.85
N ASP A 117 -21.85 -22.94 1.80
CA ASP A 117 -21.33 -24.29 1.55
C ASP A 117 -19.86 -24.47 2.02
N GLY A 118 -19.24 -23.42 2.55
CA GLY A 118 -17.87 -23.43 3.08
C GLY A 118 -16.90 -22.57 2.27
N VAL A 119 -15.59 -22.88 2.33
CA VAL A 119 -14.56 -22.11 1.61
C VAL A 119 -14.77 -22.23 0.11
N THR A 120 -14.83 -21.09 -0.58
CA THR A 120 -15.07 -21.02 -2.01
C THR A 120 -13.89 -21.62 -2.78
N SER A 121 -14.19 -22.28 -3.90
CA SER A 121 -13.17 -22.89 -4.76
C SER A 121 -12.48 -21.90 -5.70
N ASP A 122 -12.90 -20.63 -5.70
CA ASP A 122 -12.34 -19.57 -6.53
C ASP A 122 -11.02 -19.00 -5.97
N GLY A 123 -10.58 -19.46 -4.78
CA GLY A 123 -9.29 -19.11 -4.20
C GLY A 123 -9.16 -17.65 -3.79
N ARG A 124 -10.28 -16.92 -3.64
CA ARG A 124 -10.27 -15.53 -3.19
C ARG A 124 -10.23 -15.45 -1.67
N TYR A 125 -9.68 -14.34 -1.18
CA TYR A 125 -9.51 -14.09 0.25
C TYR A 125 -10.08 -12.74 0.64
N LEU A 126 -10.63 -12.65 1.85
CA LEU A 126 -11.05 -11.40 2.47
C LEU A 126 -9.89 -10.81 3.28
N PRO A 127 -9.48 -9.56 3.02
CA PRO A 127 -8.58 -8.84 3.92
C PRO A 127 -9.31 -8.55 5.24
N ARG A 128 -8.65 -8.77 6.38
CA ARG A 128 -9.24 -8.60 7.72
C ARG A 128 -8.46 -7.64 8.62
N ASN A 129 -7.63 -6.78 8.03
CA ASN A 129 -6.82 -5.86 8.81
C ASN A 129 -7.68 -4.85 9.59
N VAL A 130 -7.20 -4.44 10.76
CA VAL A 130 -7.74 -3.35 11.56
C VAL A 130 -6.62 -2.35 11.75
N VAL A 131 -6.85 -1.08 11.45
CA VAL A 131 -5.80 -0.06 11.48
C VAL A 131 -6.20 1.15 12.32
N LYS A 132 -5.19 1.80 12.89
CA LYS A 132 -5.25 3.24 13.21
C LYS A 132 -4.65 4.00 12.03
N CYS A 133 -5.12 5.21 11.77
CA CYS A 133 -4.62 6.00 10.65
C CYS A 133 -4.50 7.48 10.98
N MET A 134 -3.59 8.16 10.30
CA MET A 134 -3.48 9.62 10.26
C MET A 134 -3.19 10.08 8.83
N GLU A 135 -3.47 11.35 8.56
CA GLU A 135 -3.11 11.97 7.30
C GLU A 135 -1.60 12.19 7.24
N ASN A 136 -1.03 12.20 6.02
CA ASN A 136 0.36 12.59 5.80
C ASN A 136 0.63 14.00 6.37
N PRO A 137 1.47 14.15 7.41
CA PRO A 137 1.66 15.43 8.09
C PRO A 137 2.49 16.43 7.28
N THR A 138 3.12 15.99 6.19
CA THR A 138 3.99 16.84 5.38
C THR A 138 3.22 17.61 4.31
N GLY A 139 2.05 17.12 3.89
CA GLY A 139 1.28 17.68 2.77
C GLY A 139 2.02 17.63 1.42
N GLN A 140 3.06 16.81 1.30
CA GLN A 140 3.85 16.61 0.08
C GLN A 140 4.18 15.11 -0.09
N GLU A 141 4.76 14.74 -1.21
CA GLU A 141 5.20 13.35 -1.42
C GLU A 141 6.19 12.91 -0.34
N ILE A 142 6.00 11.69 0.17
CA ILE A 142 6.83 11.08 1.19
C ILE A 142 7.38 9.73 0.75
N ILE A 143 8.53 9.38 1.31
CA ILE A 143 9.14 8.06 1.24
C ILE A 143 9.23 7.53 2.67
N ILE A 144 9.01 6.24 2.88
CA ILE A 144 9.25 5.56 4.15
C ILE A 144 10.12 4.33 3.94
N ASP A 145 10.84 3.91 4.99
CA ASP A 145 11.34 2.55 5.11
C ASP A 145 10.15 1.62 5.40
N ALA A 146 9.81 0.76 4.44
CA ALA A 146 8.65 -0.11 4.53
C ALA A 146 8.90 -1.30 5.48
N PRO A 147 7.89 -1.80 6.22
CA PRO A 147 8.08 -2.89 7.19
C PRO A 147 8.46 -4.22 6.54
N TRP A 148 8.13 -4.40 5.27
CA TRP A 148 8.54 -5.55 4.46
C TRP A 148 9.95 -5.43 3.85
N GLY A 149 10.65 -4.33 4.13
CA GLY A 149 11.95 -3.99 3.55
C GLY A 149 11.84 -3.21 2.24
N GLY A 150 12.83 -2.36 2.00
CA GLY A 150 12.82 -1.41 0.88
C GLY A 150 12.02 -0.14 1.19
N GLU A 151 11.79 0.65 0.15
CA GLU A 151 11.10 1.94 0.26
C GLU A 151 9.64 1.83 -0.23
N GLN A 152 8.75 2.59 0.39
CA GLN A 152 7.40 2.85 -0.13
C GLN A 152 7.20 4.35 -0.33
N THR A 153 6.63 4.74 -1.47
CA THR A 153 6.34 6.14 -1.82
C THR A 153 4.86 6.45 -1.69
N GLY A 154 4.50 7.59 -1.12
CA GLY A 154 3.12 8.05 -0.98
C GLY A 154 2.93 9.50 -1.37
N GLY A 155 1.76 9.81 -1.93
CA GLY A 155 1.37 11.15 -2.33
C GLY A 155 1.15 12.11 -1.14
N ALA A 156 0.94 13.39 -1.47
CA ALA A 156 0.69 14.46 -0.50
C ALA A 156 -0.52 14.21 0.41
N ASP A 157 -1.52 13.50 -0.09
CA ASP A 157 -2.79 13.23 0.58
C ASP A 157 -2.94 11.80 1.07
N CYS A 158 -1.87 10.97 0.97
CA CYS A 158 -1.91 9.58 1.41
C CYS A 158 -2.19 9.45 2.92
N MET A 159 -2.67 8.27 3.29
CA MET A 159 -2.88 7.89 4.68
C MET A 159 -1.67 7.11 5.18
N ILE A 160 -1.25 7.41 6.41
CA ILE A 160 -0.28 6.60 7.15
C ILE A 160 -1.08 5.74 8.12
N VAL A 161 -0.89 4.42 8.05
CA VAL A 161 -1.64 3.46 8.86
C VAL A 161 -0.73 2.68 9.79
N GLU A 162 -1.24 2.28 10.95
CA GLU A 162 -0.65 1.30 11.85
C GLU A 162 -1.60 0.12 11.98
N SER A 163 -1.17 -1.05 11.52
CA SER A 163 -1.86 -2.32 11.69
C SER A 163 -1.97 -2.68 13.16
N GLN A 164 -3.19 -2.86 13.64
CA GLN A 164 -3.48 -3.32 15.00
C GLN A 164 -3.37 -4.85 15.13
N ILE A 165 -3.06 -5.56 14.05
CA ILE A 165 -2.85 -7.01 14.04
C ILE A 165 -1.37 -7.38 14.20
N ASN A 166 -0.47 -6.72 13.46
CA ASN A 166 0.96 -7.03 13.47
C ASN A 166 1.86 -5.83 13.82
N GLY A 167 1.31 -4.63 14.01
CA GLY A 167 2.06 -3.43 14.39
C GLY A 167 2.73 -2.70 13.23
N ASP A 168 2.61 -3.23 12.00
CA ASP A 168 3.24 -2.64 10.83
C ASP A 168 2.70 -1.25 10.52
N ARG A 169 3.60 -0.34 10.15
CA ARG A 169 3.26 1.02 9.73
C ARG A 169 3.61 1.21 8.27
N TYR A 170 2.66 1.67 7.47
CA TYR A 170 2.83 1.79 6.01
C TYR A 170 1.90 2.85 5.41
N LEU A 171 2.07 3.12 4.12
CA LEU A 171 1.28 4.10 3.36
C LEU A 171 0.17 3.41 2.58
N ILE A 172 -0.96 4.12 2.44
CA ILE A 172 -2.05 3.74 1.54
C ILE A 172 -2.63 5.00 0.91
N GLU A 173 -2.96 4.94 -0.38
CA GLU A 173 -3.66 6.04 -1.04
C GLU A 173 -4.99 6.33 -0.35
N ARG A 174 -5.37 7.61 -0.23
CA ARG A 174 -6.64 8.00 0.38
C ARG A 174 -7.84 7.33 -0.30
N SER A 175 -7.88 7.35 -1.64
CA SER A 175 -8.94 6.70 -2.40
C SER A 175 -9.01 5.19 -2.14
N ALA A 176 -7.87 4.51 -2.07
CA ALA A 176 -7.81 3.08 -1.75
C ALA A 176 -8.24 2.79 -0.30
N PHE A 177 -7.89 3.68 0.64
CA PHE A 177 -8.32 3.59 2.03
C PHE A 177 -9.85 3.67 2.13
N GLU A 178 -10.46 4.73 1.58
CA GLU A 178 -11.91 4.96 1.60
C GLU A 178 -12.70 3.84 0.90
N MET A 179 -12.14 3.22 -0.14
CA MET A 179 -12.80 2.10 -0.83
C MET A 179 -12.75 0.77 -0.08
N THR A 180 -11.82 0.62 0.88
CA THR A 180 -11.50 -0.69 1.47
C THR A 180 -11.62 -0.75 2.99
N TYR A 181 -11.73 0.39 3.66
CA TYR A 181 -11.89 0.49 5.11
C TYR A 181 -13.19 1.19 5.49
N GLU A 182 -13.75 0.76 6.61
CA GLU A 182 -14.85 1.44 7.28
C GLU A 182 -14.44 1.82 8.69
N LYS A 183 -14.96 2.96 9.19
CA LYS A 183 -14.69 3.41 10.55
C LYS A 183 -15.41 2.49 11.52
N ASN A 184 -14.70 2.00 12.54
CA ASN A 184 -15.31 1.25 13.61
C ASN A 184 -16.15 2.20 14.48
N ASP A 185 -17.40 1.82 14.74
CA ASP A 185 -18.23 2.55 15.68
C ASP A 185 -17.60 2.49 17.08
N SER A 186 -17.51 3.66 17.72
CA SER A 186 -17.09 3.76 19.10
C SER A 186 -18.18 3.15 19.98
N THR A 187 -18.12 1.84 20.24
CA THR A 187 -18.96 1.22 21.26
C THR A 187 -18.47 1.66 22.64
N ALA A 188 -18.91 2.85 23.04
CA ALA A 188 -19.10 3.17 24.43
C ALA A 188 -20.32 2.40 24.94
N GLU A 189 -20.21 1.08 25.10
CA GLU A 189 -21.08 0.33 26.00
C GLU A 189 -20.37 0.15 27.33
N SER A 190 -20.39 1.24 28.10
CA SER A 190 -20.44 1.14 29.55
C SER A 190 -21.81 0.57 29.94
N ASN A 191 -21.95 -0.75 29.92
CA ASN A 191 -22.98 -1.40 30.71
C ASN A 191 -22.48 -1.55 32.15
N ASP A 192 -22.31 -0.39 32.80
CA ASP A 192 -22.48 -0.26 34.23
C ASP A 192 -23.91 0.26 34.43
N LYS A 193 -24.81 -0.62 34.87
CA LYS A 193 -26.01 -0.28 35.65
C LYS A 193 -26.73 -1.54 36.14
N GLU A 194 -26.50 -1.75 37.44
CA GLU A 194 -27.40 -2.23 38.50
C GLU A 194 -27.89 -3.69 38.50
#